data_AF-A0A7V3X5U6-F1
#
_entry.id   AF-A0A7V3X5U6-F1
#
_cell.length_a   1.000
_cell.length_b   1.000
_cell.length_c   1.000
_cell.angle_alpha   90.00
_cell.angle_beta   90.00
_cell.angle_gamma   90.00
#
_symmetry.space_group_name_H-M   'P 1'
#
loop_
_entity.id
_entity.type
_entity.pdbx_description
1 polymer ?
#
loop_
_entity_poly.entity_id
_entity_poly.type
_entity_poly.pdbx_seq_one_letter_code
_entity_poly.pdbx_strand_id
1 'polypeptide(L)'
;MSTPYYIPDENVPLPPADAEVITTACDYCIVACGYKVYRWPVKGGKNGGAMADQNAFGEDFPVQALGPWVAPNQHNIVLHKGEPHHVVIIPDKDAEAVNVNGDSSLRGGCIAQKCYNPETPTRDRLKSPMMRIYGLLQPVTWDFALDIAAEIGKYVIKKHGTNAYGVKTYSYQYIENTYAITKYALRSINTANFTFHDTPSNVSSTPGFRDAGFDNFGAAYQDWKDAETLLICGTDPYETKTIMFTQWIMPAIQGGQK
;
A
#
# COMPACT_ATOMS: atom_id res chain seq x y z
N MET A 1 -32.22 -7.64 14.80
CA MET A 1 -31.70 -7.19 13.49
C MET A 1 -30.97 -8.37 12.89
N SER A 2 -31.45 -8.90 11.76
CA SER A 2 -30.79 -9.99 11.05
C SER A 2 -29.38 -9.58 10.65
N THR A 3 -28.41 -10.46 10.86
CA THR A 3 -27.04 -10.30 10.34
C THR A 3 -27.16 -10.02 8.84
N PRO A 4 -26.64 -8.89 8.32
CA PRO A 4 -26.61 -8.69 6.88
C PRO A 4 -25.70 -9.78 6.29
N TYR A 5 -26.30 -10.71 5.53
CA TYR A 5 -25.52 -11.65 4.74
C TYR A 5 -24.81 -10.85 3.65
N TYR A 6 -23.47 -10.95 3.63
CA TYR A 6 -22.70 -10.42 2.50
C TYR A 6 -23.01 -11.28 1.28
N ILE A 7 -23.59 -10.66 0.25
CA ILE A 7 -23.77 -11.27 -1.07
C ILE A 7 -22.62 -10.72 -1.93
N PRO A 8 -21.63 -11.54 -2.31
CA PRO A 8 -20.55 -11.09 -3.17
C PRO A 8 -21.11 -10.64 -4.52
N ASP A 9 -20.50 -9.60 -5.10
CA ASP A 9 -20.81 -9.22 -6.47
C ASP A 9 -20.34 -10.33 -7.41
N GLU A 10 -21.25 -10.89 -8.19
CA GLU A 10 -20.96 -11.96 -9.15
C GLU A 10 -20.56 -11.40 -10.52
N ASN A 11 -20.72 -10.09 -10.76
CA ASN A 11 -20.54 -9.46 -12.07
C ASN A 11 -19.39 -8.44 -12.07
N VAL A 12 -18.18 -8.93 -11.81
CA VAL A 12 -16.97 -8.10 -11.92
C VAL A 12 -16.59 -7.93 -13.41
N PRO A 13 -16.49 -6.69 -13.92
CA PRO A 13 -16.20 -6.47 -15.33
C PRO A 13 -14.75 -6.84 -15.65
N LEU A 14 -14.56 -7.54 -16.77
CA LEU A 14 -13.22 -7.80 -17.31
C LEU A 14 -12.62 -6.49 -17.83
N PRO A 15 -11.30 -6.26 -17.64
CA PRO A 15 -10.61 -5.17 -18.30
C PRO A 15 -10.63 -5.39 -19.83
N PRO A 16 -11.01 -4.40 -20.64
CA PRO A 16 -10.93 -4.51 -22.10
C PRO A 16 -9.48 -4.54 -22.59
N ALA A 17 -9.25 -5.05 -23.81
CA ALA A 17 -7.91 -5.17 -24.39
C ALA A 17 -7.16 -3.83 -24.50
N ASP A 18 -7.87 -2.70 -24.56
CA ASP A 18 -7.32 -1.35 -24.63
C ASP A 18 -7.30 -0.62 -23.27
N ALA A 19 -7.55 -1.32 -22.16
CA ALA A 19 -7.43 -0.74 -20.82
C ALA A 19 -6.03 -0.17 -20.58
N GLU A 20 -5.96 0.98 -19.91
CA GLU A 20 -4.68 1.53 -19.48
C GLU A 20 -4.07 0.62 -18.41
N VAL A 21 -2.81 0.24 -18.59
CA VAL A 21 -2.07 -0.61 -17.64
C VAL A 21 -1.04 0.24 -16.89
N ILE A 22 -1.14 0.23 -15.57
CA ILE A 22 -0.21 0.92 -14.66
C ILE A 22 0.41 -0.14 -13.74
N THR A 23 1.69 -0.02 -13.42
CA THR A 23 2.36 -0.86 -12.44
C THR A 23 2.39 -0.19 -11.08
N THR A 24 2.22 -0.97 -10.01
CA THR A 24 2.40 -0.50 -8.64
C THR A 24 2.97 -1.61 -7.76
N ALA A 25 3.59 -1.23 -6.65
CA ALA A 25 3.90 -2.17 -5.58
C ALA A 25 2.74 -2.25 -4.59
N CYS A 26 2.71 -3.33 -3.81
CA CYS A 26 1.78 -3.53 -2.71
C CYS A 26 1.96 -2.45 -1.64
N ASP A 27 0.87 -1.84 -1.18
CA ASP A 27 0.91 -0.75 -0.20
C ASP A 27 1.09 -1.19 1.26
N TYR A 28 1.15 -2.50 1.50
CA TYR A 28 1.04 -3.07 2.85
C TYR A 28 2.39 -3.55 3.41
N CYS A 29 2.63 -4.86 3.42
CA CYS A 29 3.78 -5.43 4.13
C CYS A 29 5.10 -5.23 3.38
N ILE A 30 6.20 -5.48 4.09
CA ILE A 30 7.58 -5.40 3.58
C ILE A 30 7.85 -6.22 2.30
N VAL A 31 6.99 -7.19 1.99
CA VAL A 31 7.18 -8.03 0.80
C VAL A 31 7.07 -7.23 -0.50
N ALA A 32 6.31 -6.13 -0.52
CA ALA A 32 6.25 -5.21 -1.66
C ALA A 32 5.95 -5.89 -3.02
N CYS A 33 5.03 -6.87 -3.04
CA CYS A 33 4.64 -7.58 -4.26
C CYS A 33 4.27 -6.61 -5.40
N GLY A 34 4.59 -6.97 -6.64
CA GLY A 34 4.19 -6.25 -7.84
C GLY A 34 2.72 -6.47 -8.19
N TYR A 35 2.08 -5.42 -8.70
CA TYR A 35 0.68 -5.40 -9.13
C TYR A 35 0.54 -4.67 -10.45
N LYS A 36 -0.44 -5.11 -11.24
CA LYS A 36 -0.97 -4.38 -12.39
C LYS A 36 -2.31 -3.75 -12.04
N VAL A 37 -2.48 -2.50 -12.43
CA VAL A 37 -3.72 -1.74 -12.34
C VAL A 37 -4.23 -1.54 -13.76
N TYR A 38 -5.37 -2.13 -14.07
CA TYR A 38 -6.10 -1.89 -15.30
C TYR A 38 -7.14 -0.81 -15.05
N ARG A 39 -7.15 0.26 -15.86
CA ARG A 39 -8.09 1.37 -15.72
C ARG A 39 -8.79 1.66 -17.04
N TRP A 40 -10.11 1.79 -17.00
CA TRP A 40 -10.90 2.20 -18.16
C TRP A 40 -12.16 3.00 -17.75
N PRO A 41 -12.69 3.89 -18.61
CA PRO A 41 -13.85 4.71 -18.29
C PRO A 41 -15.09 3.86 -18.01
N VAL A 42 -15.93 4.29 -17.06
CA VAL A 42 -17.28 3.71 -16.89
C VAL A 42 -18.20 4.23 -17.99
N LYS A 43 -18.17 5.55 -18.23
CA LYS A 43 -19.01 6.20 -19.24
C LYS A 43 -18.39 6.06 -20.62
N GLY A 44 -19.09 5.40 -21.54
CA GLY A 44 -18.64 5.21 -22.92
C GLY A 44 -17.49 4.22 -23.08
N GLY A 45 -16.95 3.69 -21.98
CA GLY A 45 -16.02 2.56 -22.01
C GLY A 45 -16.75 1.25 -22.27
N LYS A 46 -16.08 0.32 -22.93
CA LYS A 46 -16.56 -1.04 -23.15
C LYS A 46 -15.84 -1.98 -22.19
N ASN A 47 -16.58 -2.79 -21.45
CA ASN A 47 -15.97 -3.85 -20.66
C ASN A 47 -15.35 -4.92 -21.57
N GLY A 48 -14.32 -5.59 -21.07
CA GLY A 48 -13.72 -6.72 -21.76
C GLY A 48 -14.71 -7.86 -21.97
N GLY A 49 -14.50 -8.60 -23.06
CA GLY A 49 -15.29 -9.78 -23.42
C GLY A 49 -14.56 -11.08 -23.10
N ALA A 50 -15.27 -12.20 -23.28
CA ALA A 50 -14.73 -13.53 -22.96
C ALA A 50 -13.65 -14.02 -23.94
N MET A 51 -13.59 -13.50 -25.17
CA MET A 51 -12.60 -13.90 -26.16
C MET A 51 -11.25 -13.20 -25.91
N ALA A 52 -10.15 -13.87 -26.25
CA ALA A 52 -8.79 -13.38 -26.03
C ALA A 52 -8.53 -11.97 -26.60
N ASP A 53 -9.10 -11.65 -27.76
CA ASP A 53 -8.96 -10.33 -28.41
C ASP A 53 -9.82 -9.22 -27.77
N GLN A 54 -10.65 -9.57 -26.78
CA GLN A 54 -11.60 -8.66 -26.14
C GLN A 54 -11.23 -8.30 -24.71
N ASN A 55 -10.22 -8.92 -24.10
CA ASN A 55 -9.81 -8.64 -22.72
C ASN A 55 -8.31 -8.39 -22.57
N ALA A 56 -7.93 -7.68 -21.50
CA ALA A 56 -6.53 -7.31 -21.26
C ALA A 56 -5.62 -8.47 -20.83
N PHE A 57 -6.19 -9.66 -20.59
CA PHE A 57 -5.40 -10.86 -20.26
C PHE A 57 -4.98 -11.63 -21.51
N GLY A 58 -5.63 -11.39 -22.66
CA GLY A 58 -5.32 -12.11 -23.89
C GLY A 58 -5.76 -13.57 -23.87
N GLU A 59 -6.82 -13.89 -23.11
CA GLU A 59 -7.22 -15.27 -22.79
C GLU A 59 -8.68 -15.55 -23.15
N ASP A 60 -8.98 -16.78 -23.54
CA ASP A 60 -10.35 -17.24 -23.78
C ASP A 60 -10.99 -17.73 -22.47
N PHE A 61 -12.04 -17.05 -22.02
CA PHE A 61 -12.81 -17.43 -20.83
C PHE A 61 -13.91 -18.45 -21.19
N PRO A 62 -14.14 -19.47 -20.34
CA PRO A 62 -13.54 -19.69 -19.02
C PRO A 62 -12.12 -20.24 -19.10
N VAL A 63 -11.25 -19.74 -18.22
CA VAL A 63 -9.87 -20.22 -18.06
C VAL A 63 -9.80 -21.42 -17.10
N GLN A 64 -8.71 -22.19 -17.18
CA GLN A 64 -8.43 -23.27 -16.24
C GLN A 64 -8.22 -22.78 -14.80
N ALA A 65 -8.22 -23.71 -13.83
CA ALA A 65 -7.89 -23.38 -12.44
C ALA A 65 -6.54 -22.64 -12.36
N LEU A 66 -6.47 -21.61 -11.52
CA LEU A 66 -5.32 -20.69 -11.40
C LEU A 66 -5.01 -19.87 -12.67
N GLY A 67 -5.91 -19.85 -13.64
CA GLY A 67 -5.91 -18.91 -14.76
C GLY A 67 -6.22 -17.47 -14.30
N PRO A 68 -6.01 -16.48 -15.18
CA PRO A 68 -6.30 -15.09 -14.86
C PRO A 68 -7.79 -14.90 -14.59
N TRP A 69 -8.10 -14.28 -13.47
CA TRP A 69 -9.45 -13.97 -13.05
C TRP A 69 -9.44 -12.71 -12.19
N VAL A 70 -10.57 -12.00 -12.17
CA VAL A 70 -10.74 -10.79 -11.35
C VAL A 70 -11.72 -11.10 -10.22
N ALA A 71 -11.20 -11.10 -9.00
CA ALA A 71 -12.01 -11.26 -7.82
C ALA A 71 -12.78 -9.96 -7.48
N PRO A 72 -13.95 -10.02 -6.82
CA PRO A 72 -14.71 -8.82 -6.45
C PRO A 72 -13.91 -7.83 -5.59
N ASN A 73 -12.99 -8.32 -4.74
CA ASN A 73 -12.10 -7.48 -3.93
C ASN A 73 -10.98 -6.80 -4.75
N GLN A 74 -10.75 -7.21 -5.99
CA GLN A 74 -9.76 -6.64 -6.89
C GLN A 74 -10.34 -5.55 -7.80
N HIS A 75 -11.65 -5.28 -7.72
CA HIS A 75 -12.33 -4.26 -8.52
C HIS A 75 -12.82 -3.08 -7.67
N ASN A 76 -12.81 -1.87 -8.25
CA ASN A 76 -13.49 -0.70 -7.71
C ASN A 76 -13.82 0.30 -8.83
N ILE A 77 -14.63 1.31 -8.52
CA ILE A 77 -14.81 2.50 -9.36
C ILE A 77 -14.14 3.69 -8.65
N VAL A 78 -13.22 4.36 -9.34
CA VAL A 78 -12.49 5.53 -8.83
C VAL A 78 -12.70 6.73 -9.76
N LEU A 79 -12.41 7.93 -9.27
CA LEU A 79 -12.36 9.11 -10.12
C LEU A 79 -10.97 9.26 -10.73
N HIS A 80 -10.91 9.34 -12.07
CA HIS A 80 -9.72 9.74 -12.80
C HIS A 80 -10.07 10.95 -13.67
N LYS A 81 -9.33 12.05 -13.48
CA LYS A 81 -9.59 13.34 -14.15
C LYS A 81 -11.05 13.83 -14.02
N GLY A 82 -11.66 13.57 -12.86
CA GLY A 82 -13.05 13.95 -12.57
C GLY A 82 -14.11 12.97 -13.06
N GLU A 83 -13.74 11.95 -13.84
CA GLU A 83 -14.70 10.99 -14.41
C GLU A 83 -14.59 9.61 -13.76
N PRO A 84 -15.71 8.89 -13.58
CA PRO A 84 -15.69 7.53 -13.05
C PRO A 84 -14.97 6.55 -14.00
N HIS A 85 -14.03 5.80 -13.44
CA HIS A 85 -13.28 4.74 -14.11
C HIS A 85 -13.36 3.47 -13.30
N HIS A 86 -13.49 2.34 -14.00
CA HIS A 86 -13.19 1.04 -13.41
C HIS A 86 -11.69 0.97 -13.12
N VAL A 87 -11.35 0.33 -12.00
CA VAL A 87 -10.00 -0.13 -11.72
C VAL A 87 -10.04 -1.59 -11.31
N VAL A 88 -9.17 -2.38 -11.91
CA VAL A 88 -8.86 -3.74 -11.50
C VAL A 88 -7.41 -3.78 -11.05
N ILE A 89 -7.16 -4.20 -9.82
CA ILE A 89 -5.82 -4.24 -9.22
C ILE A 89 -5.52 -5.68 -8.84
N ILE A 90 -4.66 -6.32 -9.64
CA ILE A 90 -4.32 -7.74 -9.51
C ILE A 90 -2.81 -7.93 -9.36
N PRO A 91 -2.36 -8.97 -8.64
CA PRO A 91 -0.94 -9.28 -8.56
C PRO A 91 -0.36 -9.48 -9.95
N ASP A 92 0.86 -9.00 -10.14
CA ASP A 92 1.53 -9.12 -11.43
C ASP A 92 2.01 -10.56 -11.65
N LYS A 93 1.39 -11.25 -12.61
CA LYS A 93 1.72 -12.61 -13.00
C LYS A 93 3.08 -12.74 -13.70
N ASP A 94 3.58 -11.63 -14.23
CA ASP A 94 4.87 -11.57 -14.92
C ASP A 94 6.00 -11.12 -13.97
N ALA A 95 5.72 -10.95 -12.68
CA ALA A 95 6.75 -10.59 -11.72
C ALA A 95 7.81 -11.70 -11.61
N GLU A 96 9.10 -11.36 -11.73
CA GLU A 96 10.18 -12.36 -11.71
C GLU A 96 11.01 -12.35 -10.41
N ALA A 97 10.80 -11.37 -9.53
CA ALA A 97 11.68 -11.13 -8.38
C ALA A 97 11.01 -11.27 -7.01
N VAL A 98 9.73 -10.90 -6.89
CA VAL A 98 9.07 -10.74 -5.58
C VAL A 98 7.95 -11.76 -5.41
N ASN A 99 6.90 -11.63 -6.21
CA ASN A 99 5.74 -12.53 -6.26
C ASN A 99 5.76 -13.37 -7.55
N VAL A 100 6.79 -14.21 -7.72
CA VAL A 100 7.15 -14.96 -8.95
C VAL A 100 6.03 -15.75 -9.64
N ASN A 101 4.98 -16.12 -8.92
CA ASN A 101 3.82 -16.84 -9.46
C ASN A 101 2.56 -15.97 -9.62
N GLY A 102 2.67 -14.65 -9.50
CA GLY A 102 1.51 -13.76 -9.60
C GLY A 102 0.51 -13.89 -8.46
N ASP A 103 0.95 -14.26 -7.26
CA ASP A 103 0.07 -14.43 -6.11
C ASP A 103 0.05 -13.18 -5.22
N SER A 104 -0.95 -13.11 -4.33
CA SER A 104 -1.15 -12.01 -3.40
C SER A 104 -1.44 -12.51 -1.98
N SER A 105 -1.01 -11.74 -0.98
CA SER A 105 -1.60 -11.87 0.35
C SER A 105 -3.05 -11.37 0.33
N LEU A 106 -3.89 -11.80 1.29
CA LEU A 106 -5.26 -11.27 1.43
C LEU A 106 -5.32 -9.74 1.47
N ARG A 107 -4.33 -9.11 2.13
CA ARG A 107 -4.21 -7.65 2.19
C ARG A 107 -4.00 -7.06 0.80
N GLY A 108 -3.01 -7.58 0.08
CA GLY A 108 -2.65 -7.11 -1.26
C GLY A 108 -3.72 -7.40 -2.32
N GLY A 109 -4.41 -8.53 -2.23
CA GLY A 109 -5.54 -8.86 -3.11
C GLY A 109 -6.76 -7.93 -2.94
N CYS A 110 -6.78 -7.13 -1.86
CA CYS A 110 -7.84 -6.17 -1.57
C CYS A 110 -7.44 -4.70 -1.84
N ILE A 111 -6.32 -4.44 -2.54
CA ILE A 111 -5.84 -3.06 -2.79
C ILE A 111 -6.93 -2.20 -3.45
N ALA A 112 -7.71 -2.76 -4.39
CA ALA A 112 -8.79 -2.00 -5.03
C ALA A 112 -9.84 -1.49 -4.03
N GLN A 113 -10.16 -2.26 -2.98
CA GLN A 113 -11.14 -1.88 -1.96
C GLN A 113 -10.70 -0.67 -1.12
N LYS A 114 -9.40 -0.37 -1.05
CA LYS A 114 -8.89 0.79 -0.30
C LYS A 114 -8.97 2.08 -1.10
N CYS A 115 -9.12 2.00 -2.42
CA CYS A 115 -9.21 3.17 -3.29
C CYS A 115 -10.46 3.99 -2.95
N TYR A 116 -10.34 5.32 -3.00
CA TYR A 116 -11.43 6.20 -2.64
C TYR A 116 -12.60 6.02 -3.61
N ASN A 117 -13.77 5.69 -3.06
CA ASN A 117 -15.03 5.66 -3.75
C ASN A 117 -16.13 6.15 -2.79
N PRO A 118 -16.83 7.26 -3.10
CA PRO A 118 -17.85 7.83 -2.23
C PRO A 118 -19.02 6.88 -1.95
N GLU A 119 -19.23 5.87 -2.77
CA GLU A 119 -20.28 4.86 -2.59
C GLU A 119 -19.86 3.71 -1.67
N THR A 120 -18.57 3.59 -1.34
CA THR A 120 -18.01 2.54 -0.47
C THR A 120 -17.73 3.06 0.94
N PRO A 121 -17.31 2.21 1.90
CA PRO A 121 -16.86 2.66 3.22
C PRO A 121 -15.71 3.68 3.18
N THR A 122 -14.88 3.68 2.12
CA THR A 122 -13.77 4.64 1.96
C THR A 122 -14.21 6.10 1.77
N ARG A 123 -15.53 6.36 1.75
CA ARG A 123 -16.14 7.70 1.77
C ARG A 123 -15.72 8.56 2.98
N ASP A 124 -15.23 7.92 4.03
CA ASP A 124 -14.70 8.51 5.27
C ASP A 124 -13.32 9.16 5.12
N ARG A 125 -12.65 8.98 3.96
CA ARG A 125 -11.37 9.63 3.65
C ARG A 125 -11.49 11.15 3.78
N LEU A 126 -10.52 11.77 4.47
CA LEU A 126 -10.43 13.23 4.64
C LEU A 126 -10.37 13.92 3.26
N LYS A 127 -11.22 14.93 3.05
CA LYS A 127 -11.34 15.67 1.77
C LYS A 127 -10.92 17.14 1.88
N SER A 128 -10.89 17.66 3.09
CA SER A 128 -10.56 19.05 3.41
C SER A 128 -9.83 19.12 4.75
N PRO A 129 -8.99 20.15 4.97
CA PRO A 129 -8.43 20.44 6.28
C PRO A 129 -9.54 20.69 7.31
N MET A 130 -9.31 20.24 8.54
CA MET A 130 -10.27 20.35 9.64
C MET A 130 -9.63 21.11 10.80
N MET A 131 -10.34 22.08 11.37
CA MET A 131 -9.88 22.85 12.55
C MET A 131 -10.90 22.78 13.68
N ARG A 132 -10.42 22.73 14.93
CA ARG A 132 -11.30 22.73 16.10
C ARG A 132 -11.71 24.15 16.46
N ILE A 133 -12.98 24.48 16.23
CA ILE A 133 -13.58 25.79 16.50
C ILE A 133 -14.78 25.56 17.44
N TYR A 134 -14.79 26.24 18.60
CA TYR A 134 -15.78 26.03 19.67
C TYR A 134 -15.99 24.55 20.05
N GLY A 135 -14.89 23.79 20.09
CA GLY A 135 -14.91 22.37 20.47
C GLY A 135 -15.22 21.38 19.34
N LEU A 136 -15.69 21.84 18.17
CA LEU A 136 -16.08 21.00 17.04
C LEU A 136 -15.05 21.07 15.90
N LEU A 137 -14.81 19.95 15.20
CA LEU A 137 -14.01 19.94 13.97
C LEU A 137 -14.86 20.49 12.81
N GLN A 138 -14.39 21.58 12.20
CA GLN A 138 -15.04 22.23 11.07
C GLN A 138 -14.10 22.24 9.87
N PRO A 139 -14.61 22.01 8.64
CA PRO A 139 -13.81 22.11 7.43
C PRO A 139 -13.40 23.57 7.19
N VAL A 140 -12.16 23.78 6.80
CA VAL A 140 -11.58 25.10 6.48
C VAL A 140 -10.80 25.05 5.17
N THR A 141 -10.42 26.20 4.63
CA THR A 141 -9.56 26.27 3.44
C THR A 141 -8.13 25.83 3.77
N TRP A 142 -7.39 25.43 2.75
CA TRP A 142 -5.96 25.10 2.89
C TRP A 142 -5.15 26.28 3.40
N ASP A 143 -5.31 27.47 2.81
CA ASP A 143 -4.59 28.67 3.24
C ASP A 143 -4.83 28.96 4.72
N PHE A 144 -6.09 28.92 5.18
CA PHE A 144 -6.41 29.16 6.58
C PHE A 144 -5.79 28.11 7.52
N ALA A 145 -5.86 26.83 7.16
CA ALA A 145 -5.26 25.77 7.97
C ALA A 145 -3.72 25.90 8.05
N LEU A 146 -3.08 26.20 6.93
CA LEU A 146 -1.63 26.33 6.83
C LEU A 146 -1.13 27.59 7.54
N ASP A 147 -1.81 28.72 7.40
CA ASP A 147 -1.46 29.97 8.07
C ASP A 147 -1.49 29.80 9.59
N ILE A 148 -2.57 29.23 10.13
CA ILE A 148 -2.69 28.97 11.57
C ILE A 148 -1.62 27.99 12.05
N ALA A 149 -1.39 26.89 11.32
CA ALA A 149 -0.35 25.92 11.68
C ALA A 149 1.05 26.56 11.68
N ALA A 150 1.36 27.40 10.69
CA ALA A 150 2.63 28.09 10.57
C ALA A 150 2.82 29.13 11.69
N GLU A 151 1.82 29.98 11.96
CA GLU A 151 1.92 31.03 12.98
C GLU A 151 2.02 30.44 14.41
N ILE A 152 1.25 29.38 14.71
CA ILE A 152 1.40 28.67 15.99
C ILE A 152 2.77 28.02 16.09
N GLY A 153 3.25 27.35 15.03
CA GLY A 153 4.58 26.76 14.99
C GLY A 153 5.69 27.78 15.25
N LYS A 154 5.67 28.92 14.55
CA LYS A 154 6.61 30.05 14.75
C LYS A 154 6.55 30.58 16.17
N TYR A 155 5.35 30.77 16.73
CA TYR A 155 5.18 31.24 18.11
C TYR A 155 5.79 30.27 19.12
N VAL A 156 5.49 28.97 19.00
CA VAL A 156 6.03 27.93 19.88
C VAL A 156 7.56 27.90 19.82
N ILE A 157 8.12 27.90 18.61
CA ILE A 157 9.58 27.90 18.41
C ILE A 157 10.22 29.15 19.01
N LYS A 158 9.65 30.33 18.75
CA LYS A 158 10.18 31.60 19.27
C LYS A 158 10.13 31.68 20.79
N LYS A 159 9.08 31.14 21.42
CA LYS A 159 8.86 31.27 22.87
C LYS A 159 9.49 30.15 23.69
N HIS A 160 9.52 28.94 23.15
CA HIS A 160 9.88 27.72 23.88
C HIS A 160 11.06 26.95 23.26
N GLY A 161 11.62 27.46 22.16
CA GLY A 161 12.72 26.82 21.44
C GLY A 161 12.24 25.73 20.47
N THR A 162 13.16 25.26 19.61
CA THR A 162 12.85 24.31 18.53
C THR A 162 12.35 22.96 19.04
N ASN A 163 12.89 22.47 20.17
CA ASN A 163 12.52 21.18 20.75
C ASN A 163 11.10 21.15 21.36
N ALA A 164 10.45 22.30 21.53
CA ALA A 164 9.03 22.37 21.90
C ALA A 164 8.10 22.01 20.72
N TYR A 165 8.62 21.95 19.49
CA TYR A 165 7.89 21.52 18.31
C TYR A 165 8.23 20.04 18.00
N GLY A 166 7.23 19.16 18.11
CA GLY A 166 7.38 17.73 17.88
C GLY A 166 6.91 17.30 16.49
N VAL A 167 7.62 16.36 15.86
CA VAL A 167 7.21 15.74 14.59
C VAL A 167 7.24 14.22 14.73
N LYS A 168 6.08 13.58 14.55
CA LYS A 168 5.96 12.12 14.47
C LYS A 168 5.45 11.71 13.09
N THR A 169 6.19 10.86 12.39
CA THR A 169 5.92 10.53 10.98
C THR A 169 6.13 9.05 10.66
N TYR A 170 5.57 8.57 9.55
CA TYR A 170 5.89 7.26 8.98
C TYR A 170 7.26 7.26 8.28
N SER A 171 7.82 6.06 8.04
CA SER A 171 9.17 5.84 7.49
C SER A 171 9.22 5.02 6.18
N TYR A 172 8.07 4.73 5.57
CA TYR A 172 7.97 3.85 4.38
C TYR A 172 6.93 4.37 3.35
N GLN A 173 6.64 3.57 2.31
CA GLN A 173 5.83 3.84 1.11
C GLN A 173 6.47 4.77 0.07
N TYR A 174 6.75 6.03 0.41
CA TYR A 174 7.21 7.03 -0.58
C TYR A 174 8.46 7.77 -0.10
N ILE A 175 9.53 7.71 -0.90
CA ILE A 175 10.81 8.37 -0.60
C ILE A 175 10.63 9.89 -0.64
N GLU A 176 9.81 10.39 -1.56
CA GLU A 176 9.49 11.80 -1.73
C GLU A 176 8.90 12.38 -0.44
N ASN A 177 7.96 11.66 0.17
CA ASN A 177 7.28 12.10 1.38
C ASN A 177 8.21 12.05 2.60
N THR A 178 8.91 10.93 2.79
CA THR A 178 9.83 10.75 3.93
C THR A 178 10.98 11.75 3.86
N TYR A 179 11.53 12.02 2.68
CA TYR A 179 12.52 13.07 2.46
C TYR A 179 11.98 14.47 2.78
N ALA A 180 10.80 14.83 2.26
CA ALA A 180 10.21 16.15 2.50
C ALA A 180 9.96 16.41 4.00
N ILE A 181 9.37 15.44 4.71
CA ILE A 181 9.04 15.57 6.13
C ILE A 181 10.31 15.61 6.99
N THR A 182 11.30 14.75 6.73
CA THR A 182 12.57 14.74 7.48
C THR A 182 13.37 16.00 7.24
N LYS A 183 13.41 16.52 6.00
CA LYS A 183 14.01 17.82 5.70
C LYS A 183 13.30 18.95 6.44
N TYR A 184 11.97 18.94 6.47
CA TYR A 184 11.19 19.92 7.23
C TYR A 184 11.56 19.87 8.73
N ALA A 185 11.49 18.70 9.36
CA ALA A 185 11.72 18.56 10.79
C ALA A 185 13.17 18.82 11.22
N LEU A 186 14.13 18.15 10.58
CA LEU A 186 15.53 18.11 11.03
C LEU A 186 16.37 19.26 10.47
N ARG A 187 15.95 19.90 9.38
CA ARG A 187 16.70 21.00 8.77
C ARG A 187 15.99 22.35 8.85
N SER A 188 14.69 22.42 8.56
CA SER A 188 13.97 23.70 8.57
C SER A 188 13.54 24.10 9.98
N ILE A 189 12.89 23.20 10.71
CA ILE A 189 12.51 23.43 12.12
C ILE A 189 13.72 23.22 13.04
N ASN A 190 14.61 22.28 12.70
CA ASN A 190 15.79 21.91 13.48
C ASN A 190 15.42 21.50 14.92
N THR A 191 14.44 20.60 15.03
CA THR A 191 13.99 20.00 16.30
C THR A 191 14.59 18.62 16.50
N ALA A 192 15.07 18.35 17.71
CA ALA A 192 15.44 17.00 18.15
C ALA A 192 14.21 16.18 18.59
N ASN A 193 13.05 16.81 18.76
CA ASN A 193 11.79 16.16 19.12
C ASN A 193 11.14 15.54 17.87
N PHE A 194 11.78 14.51 17.33
CA PHE A 194 11.39 13.79 16.13
C PHE A 194 11.35 12.29 16.41
N THR A 195 10.34 11.58 15.89
CA THR A 195 10.30 10.12 15.95
C THR A 195 9.49 9.50 14.81
N PHE A 196 9.74 8.22 14.54
CA PHE A 196 8.96 7.46 13.60
C PHE A 196 7.68 6.89 14.24
N HIS A 197 6.73 6.48 13.40
CA HIS A 197 5.41 5.99 13.78
C HIS A 197 5.43 4.85 14.82
N ASP A 198 6.36 3.91 14.68
CA ASP A 198 6.51 2.66 15.43
C ASP A 198 7.36 2.78 16.71
N THR A 199 8.03 3.91 16.91
CA THR A 199 8.95 4.11 18.03
C THR A 199 8.69 5.43 18.77
N PRO A 200 8.99 5.51 20.07
CA PRO A 200 8.87 6.75 20.84
C PRO A 200 10.10 7.66 20.73
N SER A 201 11.16 7.22 20.04
CA SER A 201 12.41 7.97 19.85
C SER A 201 12.99 7.73 18.46
N ASN A 202 13.74 8.69 17.92
CA ASN A 202 14.49 8.51 16.67
C ASN A 202 15.68 7.56 16.83
N VAL A 203 15.41 6.25 16.85
CA VAL A 203 16.39 5.18 16.99
C VAL A 203 16.16 4.11 15.94
N SER A 204 17.22 3.35 15.62
CA SER A 204 17.08 2.15 14.80
C SER A 204 16.39 1.05 15.61
N SER A 205 15.56 0.23 14.95
CA SER A 205 15.00 -0.99 15.54
C SER A 205 16.04 -2.09 15.75
N THR A 206 17.22 -1.97 15.15
CA THR A 206 18.29 -2.98 15.14
C THR A 206 19.68 -2.33 15.31
N PRO A 207 19.91 -1.55 16.38
CA PRO A 207 21.16 -0.83 16.57
C PRO A 207 22.36 -1.78 16.66
N GLY A 208 22.23 -2.91 17.36
CA GLY A 208 23.31 -3.89 17.49
C GLY A 208 23.78 -4.50 16.17
N PHE A 209 22.87 -4.77 15.22
CA PHE A 209 23.24 -5.29 13.90
C PHE A 209 23.98 -4.23 13.08
N ARG A 210 23.48 -2.99 13.10
CA ARG A 210 24.10 -1.88 12.37
C ARG A 210 25.46 -1.50 12.94
N ASP A 211 25.59 -1.44 14.26
CA ASP A 211 26.86 -1.13 14.94
C ASP A 211 27.91 -2.23 14.71
N ALA A 212 27.47 -3.48 14.52
CA ALA A 212 28.32 -4.59 14.10
C ALA A 212 28.67 -4.58 12.60
N GLY A 213 28.08 -3.68 11.80
CA GLY A 213 28.37 -3.52 10.37
C GLY A 213 27.51 -4.38 9.44
N PHE A 214 26.42 -4.98 9.91
CA PHE A 214 25.52 -5.77 9.08
C PHE A 214 24.41 -4.91 8.44
N ASP A 215 24.12 -5.19 7.17
CA ASP A 215 22.92 -4.67 6.51
C ASP A 215 21.71 -5.54 6.88
N ASN A 216 20.71 -4.92 7.51
CA ASN A 216 19.47 -5.58 7.91
C ASN A 216 18.64 -6.11 6.74
N PHE A 217 18.83 -5.58 5.54
CA PHE A 217 18.11 -5.94 4.32
C PHE A 217 19.04 -6.45 3.22
N GLY A 218 20.19 -7.03 3.59
CA GLY A 218 21.20 -7.50 2.63
C GLY A 218 20.84 -8.78 1.87
N ALA A 219 19.88 -9.57 2.35
CA ALA A 219 19.47 -10.82 1.70
C ALA A 219 18.44 -10.57 0.58
N ALA A 220 18.65 -11.20 -0.58
CA ALA A 220 17.66 -11.32 -1.63
C ALA A 220 16.62 -12.40 -1.29
N TYR A 221 15.46 -12.39 -1.96
CA TYR A 221 14.42 -13.40 -1.74
C TYR A 221 14.89 -14.83 -2.03
N GLN A 222 15.77 -14.95 -3.03
CA GLN A 222 16.42 -16.20 -3.38
C GLN A 222 17.23 -16.81 -2.23
N ASP A 223 17.91 -15.99 -1.40
CA ASP A 223 18.71 -16.48 -0.28
C ASP A 223 17.85 -17.22 0.76
N TRP A 224 16.59 -16.79 0.96
CA TRP A 224 15.64 -17.47 1.86
C TRP A 224 15.23 -18.84 1.35
N LYS A 225 15.21 -19.02 0.03
CA LYS A 225 14.92 -20.31 -0.62
C LYS A 225 16.14 -21.23 -0.65
N ASP A 226 17.32 -20.66 -0.87
CA ASP A 226 18.55 -21.43 -1.09
C ASP A 226 19.26 -21.85 0.19
N ALA A 227 18.93 -21.24 1.34
CA ALA A 227 19.50 -21.64 2.61
C ALA A 227 19.23 -23.13 2.91
N GLU A 228 20.24 -23.86 3.38
CA GLU A 228 20.04 -25.25 3.86
C GLU A 228 19.27 -25.30 5.19
N THR A 229 19.42 -24.27 6.00
CA THR A 229 18.75 -24.11 7.30
C THR A 229 18.39 -22.66 7.50
N LEU A 230 17.14 -22.38 7.84
CA LEU A 230 16.62 -21.03 8.06
C LEU A 230 16.22 -20.82 9.52
N LEU A 231 16.95 -19.96 10.23
CA LEU A 231 16.57 -19.55 11.58
C LEU A 231 15.48 -18.46 11.54
N ILE A 232 14.25 -18.83 11.86
CA ILE A 232 13.12 -17.90 11.97
C ILE A 232 12.91 -17.54 13.44
N CYS A 233 13.23 -16.30 13.82
CA CYS A 233 13.17 -15.84 15.21
C CYS A 233 12.28 -14.61 15.35
N GLY A 234 11.26 -14.68 16.23
CA GLY A 234 10.43 -13.53 16.59
C GLY A 234 9.50 -13.03 15.48
N THR A 235 9.14 -13.88 14.51
CA THR A 235 8.23 -13.52 13.40
C THR A 235 7.38 -14.72 13.00
N ASP A 236 6.15 -14.44 12.55
CA ASP A 236 5.34 -15.38 11.76
C ASP A 236 5.38 -14.94 10.29
N PRO A 237 6.17 -15.58 9.42
CA PRO A 237 6.28 -15.18 8.02
C PRO A 237 5.03 -15.52 7.20
N TYR A 238 4.25 -16.53 7.57
CA TYR A 238 3.00 -16.85 6.87
C TYR A 238 2.00 -15.72 7.03
N GLU A 239 1.81 -15.23 8.25
CA GLU A 239 0.88 -14.13 8.51
C GLU A 239 1.46 -12.78 8.10
N THR A 240 2.73 -12.49 8.40
CA THR A 240 3.28 -11.12 8.30
C THR A 240 4.12 -10.84 7.06
N LYS A 241 4.54 -11.89 6.33
CA LYS A 241 5.30 -11.80 5.06
C LYS A 241 4.81 -12.86 4.05
N THR A 242 3.49 -13.00 3.93
CA THR A 242 2.83 -14.16 3.27
C THR A 242 3.48 -14.60 1.97
N ILE A 243 3.74 -13.70 1.03
CA ILE A 243 4.30 -14.09 -0.27
C ILE A 243 5.77 -14.53 -0.19
N MET A 244 6.57 -13.92 0.70
CA MET A 244 7.92 -14.42 1.00
C MET A 244 7.84 -15.85 1.56
N PHE A 245 6.88 -16.12 2.43
CA PHE A 245 6.68 -17.46 2.95
C PHE A 245 6.19 -18.44 1.88
N THR A 246 5.07 -18.16 1.21
CA THR A 246 4.41 -19.13 0.34
C THR A 246 5.17 -19.40 -0.96
N GLN A 247 5.97 -18.45 -1.45
CA GLN A 247 6.67 -18.60 -2.73
C GLN A 247 8.17 -18.89 -2.60
N TRP A 248 8.80 -18.56 -1.47
CA TRP A 248 10.24 -18.72 -1.30
C TRP A 248 10.58 -19.73 -0.20
N ILE A 249 10.06 -19.54 1.01
CA ILE A 249 10.41 -20.36 2.17
C ILE A 249 9.69 -21.71 2.16
N MET A 250 8.37 -21.73 1.95
CA MET A 250 7.55 -22.94 2.02
C MET A 250 7.96 -23.98 0.96
N PRO A 251 8.20 -23.62 -0.32
CA PRO A 251 8.73 -24.57 -1.29
C PRO A 251 10.12 -25.10 -0.90
N ALA A 252 10.98 -24.28 -0.28
CA ALA A 252 12.29 -24.72 0.20
C ALA A 252 12.16 -25.74 1.34
N ILE A 253 11.28 -25.49 2.31
CA ILE A 253 10.96 -26.44 3.39
C ILE A 253 10.45 -27.77 2.81
N GLN A 254 9.53 -27.71 1.83
CA GLN A 254 9.04 -28.89 1.12
C GLN A 254 10.15 -29.63 0.36
N GLY A 255 11.19 -28.91 -0.06
CA GLY A 255 12.41 -29.43 -0.68
C GLY A 255 13.48 -29.91 0.30
N GLY A 256 13.25 -29.84 1.62
CA GLY A 256 14.16 -30.36 2.65
C GLY A 256 15.01 -29.31 3.38
N GLN A 257 14.78 -28.01 3.15
CA GLN A 257 15.34 -26.95 4.02
C GLN A 257 14.88 -27.17 5.47
N LYS A 258 15.80 -26.98 6.41
CA LYS A 258 15.55 -27.13 7.86
C LYS A 258 15.16 -25.84 8.55
#